data_AF-A0A425BWF2-F1
#
_entry.id   AF-A0A425BWF2-F1
#
_cell.length_a   1.000
_cell.length_b   1.000
_cell.length_c   1.000
_cell.angle_alpha   90.00
_cell.angle_beta   90.00
_cell.angle_gamma   90.00
#
_symmetry.space_group_name_H-M   'P 1'
#
loop_
_entity.id
_entity.type
_entity.pdbx_description
1 polymer ?
#
loop_
_entity_poly.entity_id
_entity_poly.type
_entity_poly.pdbx_seq_one_letter_code
_entity_poly.pdbx_strand_id
1 'polypeptide(L)'
;MSLSSDSDSDTGKRKGFKIGSSGTPVRWNGDDWTFYKHAMINAFEESLLDQIAIGKETLDDTWNAEQKGEFKKKQAKIKILIQGSLSMKLAKQVMMKGG
;
A
#
# COMPACT_ATOMS: atom_id res chain seq x y z
N MET A 1 -37.81 30.05 27.15
CA MET A 1 -36.41 30.47 27.21
C MET A 1 -35.69 29.70 26.13
N SER A 2 -35.11 30.43 25.18
CA SER A 2 -34.35 29.92 24.05
C SER A 2 -33.09 29.18 24.52
N LEU A 3 -32.65 28.21 23.72
CA LEU A 3 -31.26 28.11 23.24
C LEU A 3 -31.25 27.09 22.09
N SER A 4 -31.31 27.62 20.85
CA SER A 4 -30.76 26.94 19.68
C SER A 4 -29.29 26.66 19.97
N SER A 5 -28.86 25.42 19.73
CA SER A 5 -27.46 25.11 19.55
C SER A 5 -27.32 24.44 18.19
N ASP A 6 -27.31 25.28 17.15
CA ASP A 6 -26.69 24.93 15.89
C ASP A 6 -25.20 24.71 16.19
N SER A 7 -24.78 23.46 16.17
CA SER A 7 -23.36 23.14 16.03
C SER A 7 -23.23 22.23 14.82
N ASP A 8 -23.11 22.89 13.67
CA ASP A 8 -22.46 22.34 12.49
C ASP A 8 -21.13 21.73 12.93
N SER A 9 -21.08 20.41 12.87
CA SER A 9 -19.84 19.74 12.52
C SER A 9 -20.23 18.65 11.56
N ASP A 10 -20.10 18.98 10.27
CA ASP A 10 -19.89 18.05 9.19
C ASP A 10 -18.72 17.16 9.60
N THR A 11 -19.01 16.15 10.43
CA THR A 11 -18.14 15.01 10.66
C THR A 11 -18.30 14.16 9.42
N GLY A 12 -17.80 14.70 8.30
CA GLY A 12 -17.49 13.96 7.10
C GLY A 12 -16.62 12.82 7.56
N LYS A 13 -17.26 11.67 7.83
CA LYS A 13 -16.62 10.45 8.31
C LYS A 13 -15.45 10.26 7.39
N ARG A 14 -14.22 10.57 7.84
CA ARG A 14 -13.03 10.22 7.08
C ARG A 14 -13.16 8.72 6.93
N LYS A 15 -13.51 8.26 5.73
CA LYS A 15 -13.59 6.84 5.44
C LYS A 15 -12.16 6.36 5.53
N GLY A 16 -11.76 5.95 6.74
CA GLY A 16 -10.49 5.30 6.98
C GLY A 16 -10.32 4.17 5.99
N PHE A 17 -9.08 3.89 5.63
CA PHE A 17 -8.80 2.71 4.83
C PHE A 17 -9.10 1.46 5.65
N LYS A 18 -9.40 0.35 4.97
CA LYS A 18 -9.69 -0.94 5.60
C LYS A 18 -8.69 -1.98 5.14
N ILE A 19 -8.58 -3.08 5.88
CA ILE A 19 -7.85 -4.27 5.43
C ILE A 19 -8.78 -5.11 4.54
N GLY A 20 -8.29 -5.47 3.35
CA GLY A 20 -8.95 -6.40 2.43
C GLY A 20 -8.75 -7.85 2.85
N SER A 21 -9.43 -8.77 2.16
CA SER A 21 -9.33 -10.21 2.44
C SER A 21 -7.93 -10.80 2.22
N SER A 22 -7.07 -10.12 1.46
CA SER A 22 -5.66 -10.48 1.23
C SER A 22 -4.69 -9.85 2.22
N GLY A 23 -5.18 -9.30 3.35
CA GLY A 23 -4.35 -8.58 4.32
C GLY A 23 -3.88 -7.20 3.87
N THR A 24 -4.08 -6.83 2.61
CA THR A 24 -3.66 -5.53 2.07
C THR A 24 -4.61 -4.39 2.48
N PRO A 25 -4.09 -3.21 2.85
CA PRO A 25 -4.89 -1.99 2.94
C PRO A 25 -5.64 -1.71 1.63
N VAL A 26 -6.83 -1.11 1.73
CA VAL A 26 -7.66 -0.73 0.58
C VAL A 26 -8.03 0.74 0.69
N ARG A 27 -7.75 1.50 -0.38
CA ARG A 27 -7.98 2.96 -0.48
C ARG A 27 -7.16 3.76 0.53
N TRP A 28 -5.94 3.32 0.84
CA TRP A 28 -5.01 4.06 1.68
C TRP A 28 -4.71 5.43 1.07
N ASN A 29 -4.93 6.48 1.85
CA ASN A 29 -4.87 7.88 1.42
C ASN A 29 -3.63 8.62 1.94
N GLY A 30 -2.72 7.93 2.63
CA GLY A 30 -1.56 8.53 3.29
C GLY A 30 -1.66 8.58 4.82
N ASP A 31 -2.84 8.27 5.40
CA ASP A 31 -3.05 8.31 6.84
C ASP A 31 -2.39 7.10 7.55
N ASP A 32 -1.73 7.31 8.68
CA ASP A 32 -1.07 6.24 9.48
C ASP A 32 -0.12 5.33 8.66
N TRP A 33 1.02 5.92 8.28
CA TRP A 33 2.08 5.22 7.56
C TRP A 33 2.61 3.98 8.30
N THR A 34 2.72 4.04 9.63
CA THR A 34 3.26 2.94 10.43
C THR A 34 2.36 1.72 10.36
N PHE A 35 1.05 1.91 10.47
CA PHE A 35 0.08 0.83 10.30
C PHE A 35 0.08 0.31 8.86
N TYR A 36 0.05 1.20 7.86
CA TYR A 36 0.11 0.80 6.45
C TYR A 36 1.32 -0.09 6.15
N LYS A 37 2.50 0.32 6.64
CA LYS A 37 3.74 -0.44 6.45
C LYS A 37 3.65 -1.84 7.07
N HIS A 38 3.14 -1.95 8.31
CA HIS A 38 2.95 -3.26 8.94
C HIS A 38 1.97 -4.14 8.17
N ALA A 39 0.81 -3.61 7.78
CA ALA A 39 -0.19 -4.36 7.03
C ALA A 39 0.36 -4.86 5.68
N MET A 40 1.11 -4.03 4.96
CA MET A 40 1.75 -4.42 3.71
C MET A 40 2.84 -5.49 3.92
N ILE A 41 3.66 -5.39 4.97
CA ILE A 41 4.67 -6.41 5.29
C ILE A 41 3.98 -7.77 5.55
N ASN A 42 2.94 -7.81 6.38
CA ASN A 42 2.19 -9.04 6.64
C ASN A 42 1.64 -9.66 5.34
N ALA A 43 1.07 -8.83 4.44
CA ALA A 43 0.59 -9.30 3.15
C ALA A 43 1.71 -9.81 2.21
N PHE A 44 2.94 -9.28 2.34
CA PHE A 44 4.10 -9.76 1.61
C PHE A 44 4.63 -11.07 2.17
N GLU A 45 4.64 -11.25 3.49
CA GLU A 45 5.04 -12.50 4.15
C GLU A 45 4.16 -13.67 3.71
N GLU A 46 2.83 -13.48 3.61
CA GLU A 46 1.90 -14.49 3.08
C GLU A 46 2.25 -14.97 1.65
N SER A 47 2.92 -14.11 0.87
CA SER A 47 3.30 -14.39 -0.51
C SER A 47 4.81 -14.63 -0.71
N LEU A 48 5.60 -14.74 0.36
CA LEU A 48 7.08 -14.85 0.30
C LEU A 48 7.75 -13.72 -0.50
N LEU A 49 7.22 -12.50 -0.35
CA LEU A 49 7.69 -11.27 -1.01
C LEU A 49 8.42 -10.32 -0.05
N ASP A 50 8.40 -10.62 1.24
CA ASP A 50 8.88 -9.78 2.34
C ASP A 50 10.37 -9.45 2.20
N GLN A 51 11.22 -10.45 1.91
CA GLN A 51 12.67 -10.24 1.77
C GLN A 51 13.02 -9.24 0.67
N ILE A 52 12.30 -9.27 -0.45
CA ILE A 52 12.46 -8.30 -1.55
C ILE A 52 11.87 -6.95 -1.14
N ALA A 53 10.69 -6.94 -0.51
CA ALA A 53 10.01 -5.72 -0.12
C ALA A 53 10.78 -4.89 0.92
N ILE A 54 11.51 -5.55 1.84
CA ILE A 54 12.39 -4.89 2.81
C ILE A 54 13.80 -4.62 2.26
N GLY A 55 14.09 -5.04 1.02
CA GLY A 55 15.39 -4.83 0.37
C GLY A 55 16.51 -5.75 0.85
N LYS A 56 16.20 -6.83 1.58
CA LYS A 56 17.19 -7.83 2.01
C LYS A 56 17.57 -8.77 0.86
N GLU A 57 16.64 -9.06 -0.03
CA GLU A 57 16.90 -9.71 -1.32
C GLU A 57 16.89 -8.66 -2.43
N THR A 58 18.01 -8.52 -3.13
CA THR A 58 18.16 -7.60 -4.27
C THR A 58 18.59 -8.37 -5.50
N LEU A 59 18.49 -7.75 -6.67
CA LEU A 59 18.92 -8.37 -7.92
C LEU A 59 20.42 -8.67 -7.85
N ASP A 60 20.79 -9.91 -8.14
CA ASP A 60 22.20 -10.35 -8.18
C ASP A 60 22.64 -10.55 -9.64
N ASP A 61 23.79 -10.01 -9.99
CA ASP A 61 24.35 -10.10 -11.34
C ASP A 61 24.83 -11.50 -11.70
N THR A 62 25.18 -12.33 -10.71
CA THR A 62 25.63 -13.72 -10.87
C THR A 62 24.50 -14.69 -11.19
N TRP A 63 23.23 -14.27 -10.99
CA TRP A 63 22.07 -15.09 -11.26
C TRP A 63 21.88 -15.39 -12.75
N ASN A 64 21.34 -16.58 -13.02
CA ASN A 64 20.93 -16.97 -14.36
C ASN A 64 19.66 -16.22 -14.81
N ALA A 65 19.28 -16.38 -16.08
CA ALA A 65 18.14 -15.67 -16.65
C ALA A 65 16.80 -16.03 -15.97
N GLU A 66 16.63 -17.27 -15.52
CA GLU A 66 15.43 -17.75 -14.85
C GLU A 66 15.27 -17.10 -13.47
N GLN A 67 16.33 -17.11 -12.66
CA GLN A 67 16.38 -16.46 -11.35
C GLN A 67 16.09 -14.95 -11.44
N LYS A 68 16.73 -14.26 -12.40
CA LYS A 68 16.46 -12.84 -12.68
C LYS A 68 15.01 -12.62 -13.13
N GLY A 69 14.45 -13.55 -13.90
CA GLY A 69 13.05 -13.54 -14.31
C GLY A 69 12.09 -13.66 -13.13
N GLU A 70 12.32 -14.63 -12.24
CA GLU A 70 11.51 -14.83 -11.03
C GLU A 70 11.58 -13.63 -10.08
N PHE A 71 12.76 -13.05 -9.87
CA PHE A 71 12.91 -11.83 -9.09
C PHE A 71 12.09 -10.67 -9.68
N LYS A 72 12.16 -10.45 -10.99
CA LYS A 72 11.36 -9.42 -11.68
C LYS A 72 9.85 -9.66 -11.53
N LYS A 73 9.38 -10.90 -11.61
CA LYS A 73 7.97 -11.26 -11.37
C LYS A 73 7.54 -10.94 -9.94
N LYS A 74 8.35 -11.31 -8.94
CA LYS A 74 8.10 -10.98 -7.53
C LYS A 74 8.06 -9.46 -7.30
N GLN A 75 9.01 -8.71 -7.87
CA GLN A 75 8.98 -7.24 -7.82
C GLN A 75 7.72 -6.64 -8.46
N ALA A 76 7.29 -7.17 -9.62
CA ALA A 76 6.06 -6.73 -10.26
C ALA A 76 4.83 -6.99 -9.36
N LYS A 77 4.77 -8.16 -8.72
CA LYS A 77 3.70 -8.49 -7.76
C LYS A 77 3.68 -7.52 -6.56
N ILE A 78 4.83 -7.19 -5.99
CA ILE A 78 4.95 -6.17 -4.93
C ILE A 78 4.39 -4.83 -5.39
N LYS A 79 4.79 -4.36 -6.58
CA LYS A 79 4.30 -3.08 -7.14
C LYS A 79 2.79 -3.09 -7.33
N ILE A 80 2.22 -4.17 -7.86
CA ILE A 80 0.76 -4.32 -8.05
C ILE A 80 0.03 -4.26 -6.70
N LEU A 81 0.53 -4.95 -5.66
CA LEU A 81 -0.08 -4.92 -4.33
C LEU A 81 -0.04 -3.52 -3.71
N ILE A 82 1.09 -2.82 -3.83
CA ILE A 82 1.22 -1.43 -3.38
C ILE A 82 0.27 -0.52 -4.16
N GLN A 83 0.21 -0.63 -5.49
CA GLN A 83 -0.68 0.22 -6.30
C GLN A 83 -2.16 -0.04 -5.99
N GLY A 84 -2.54 -1.31 -5.79
CA GLY A 84 -3.90 -1.71 -5.46
C GLY A 84 -4.35 -1.27 -4.06
N SER A 85 -3.41 -1.01 -3.16
CA SER A 85 -3.72 -0.57 -1.80
C SER A 85 -4.05 0.92 -1.71
N LEU A 86 -3.55 1.74 -2.64
CA LEU A 86 -3.72 3.19 -2.62
C LEU A 86 -5.14 3.64 -2.97
N SER A 87 -5.53 4.80 -2.44
CA SER A 87 -6.66 5.57 -2.96
C SER A 87 -6.34 6.06 -4.38
N MET A 88 -7.36 6.21 -5.22
CA MET A 88 -7.16 6.71 -6.59
C MET A 88 -6.54 8.10 -6.66
N LYS A 89 -6.84 8.97 -5.67
CA LYS A 89 -6.21 10.30 -5.56
C LYS A 89 -4.70 10.17 -5.36
N LEU A 90 -4.30 9.37 -4.37
CA LEU A 90 -2.89 9.17 -4.05
C LEU A 90 -2.17 8.42 -5.19
N ALA A 91 -2.79 7.40 -5.77
CA ALA A 91 -2.25 6.65 -6.90
C ALA A 91 -1.92 7.58 -8.08
N LYS A 92 -2.83 8.49 -8.44
CA LYS A 92 -2.59 9.51 -9.48
C LYS A 92 -1.42 10.43 -9.12
N GLN A 93 -1.35 10.90 -7.87
CA GLN A 93 -0.24 11.75 -7.42
C GLN A 93 1.13 11.06 -7.54
N VAL A 94 1.21 9.79 -7.13
CA VAL A 94 2.44 9.00 -7.23
C VAL A 94 2.84 8.76 -8.70
N MET A 95 1.88 8.46 -9.56
CA MET A 95 2.14 8.20 -10.98
C MET A 95 2.51 9.46 -11.77
N MET A 96 1.91 10.61 -11.45
CA MET A 96 2.22 11.88 -12.12
C MET A 96 3.61 12.44 -11.75
N LYS A 97 4.17 12.05 -10.60
CA LYS A 97 5.46 12.55 -10.13
C LYS A 97 6.66 11.73 -10.65
N GLY A 98 6.41 10.61 -11.33
CA GLY A 98 7.43 9.73 -11.90
C GLY A 98 7.52 9.76 -13.42
N GLY A 99 6.83 10.70 -14.09
CA GLY A 99 6.87 10.91 -15.55
C GLY A 99 7.69 12.13 -15.94
#